data_AF-A0A9X7U5A2-F1
#
_entry.id   AF-A0A9X7U5A2-F1
#
_cell.length_a   1.000
_cell.length_b   1.000
_cell.length_c   1.000
_cell.angle_alpha   90.00
_cell.angle_beta   90.00
_cell.angle_gamma   90.00
#
_symmetry.space_group_name_H-M   'P 1'
#
loop_
_entity.id
_entity.type
_entity.pdbx_description
1 polymer ?
#
loop_
_entity_poly.entity_id
_entity_poly.type
_entity_poly.pdbx_seq_one_letter_code
_entity_poly.pdbx_strand_id
1 'polypeptide(L)' 'MARYQCPDCSYIYDELRGEAHEGFPPNTSWAQIPEDWACPDCAVRDKADFIPLDSGEVGDEAGPKSGSGAER' A
#
# COMPACT_ATOMS: atom_id res chain seq x y z
N MET A 1 1.48 3.60 16.21
CA MET A 1 2.16 2.85 15.14
C MET A 1 1.48 3.20 13.85
N ALA A 2 2.29 3.42 12.83
CA ALA A 2 1.80 3.75 11.51
C ALA A 2 1.28 2.48 10.82
N ARG A 3 0.30 2.66 9.94
CA ARG A 3 -0.20 1.61 9.06
C ARG A 3 -0.05 2.10 7.64
N TYR A 4 0.22 1.20 6.71
CA TYR A 4 0.48 1.53 5.31
C TYR A 4 -0.42 0.71 4.42
N GLN A 5 -1.17 1.34 3.53
CA GLN A 5 -2.09 0.67 2.64
C GLN A 5 -1.56 0.66 1.21
N CYS A 6 -1.63 -0.51 0.58
CA CYS A 6 -1.42 -0.64 -0.85
C CYS A 6 -2.62 -0.03 -1.61
N PRO A 7 -2.43 0.97 -2.48
CA PRO A 7 -3.53 1.57 -3.22
C PRO A 7 -4.12 0.65 -4.31
N ASP A 8 -3.41 -0.43 -4.67
CA ASP A 8 -3.83 -1.36 -5.73
C ASP A 8 -4.78 -2.46 -5.22
N CYS A 9 -4.38 -3.18 -4.16
CA CYS A 9 -5.16 -4.28 -3.58
C CYS A 9 -5.80 -3.96 -2.22
N SER A 10 -5.56 -2.78 -1.67
CA SER A 10 -6.01 -2.38 -0.32
C SER A 10 -5.45 -3.24 0.82
N TYR A 11 -4.33 -3.94 0.62
CA TYR A 11 -3.60 -4.60 1.70
C TYR A 11 -3.07 -3.56 2.70
N ILE A 12 -3.19 -3.84 4.01
CA ILE A 12 -2.72 -2.95 5.08
C ILE A 12 -1.57 -3.62 5.82
N TYR A 13 -0.37 -3.03 5.69
CA TYR A 13 0.76 -3.36 6.52
C TYR A 13 0.62 -2.66 7.89
N ASP A 14 0.71 -3.45 8.97
CA ASP A 14 0.66 -2.97 10.34
C ASP A 14 1.99 -3.27 11.04
N GLU A 15 2.70 -2.22 11.47
CA GLU A 15 4.00 -2.35 12.14
C GLU A 15 3.94 -3.21 13.42
N LEU A 16 2.81 -3.20 14.14
CA LEU A 16 2.64 -4.03 15.34
C LEU A 16 2.55 -5.51 15.00
N ARG A 17 1.91 -5.83 13.87
CA ARG A 17 1.74 -7.21 13.43
C ARG A 17 2.97 -7.71 12.68
N GLY A 18 3.65 -6.82 11.97
CA GLY A 18 4.69 -7.19 11.00
C GLY A 18 4.11 -8.03 9.85
N GLU A 19 4.99 -8.68 9.12
CA GLU A 19 4.63 -9.66 8.09
C GLU A 19 5.46 -10.93 8.26
N ALA A 20 4.96 -11.83 9.13
CA ALA A 20 5.66 -13.05 9.49
C ALA A 20 5.83 -14.01 8.30
N HIS A 21 5.00 -13.90 7.26
CA HIS A 21 5.11 -14.72 6.05
C HIS A 21 6.41 -14.45 5.30
N GLU A 22 6.86 -13.20 5.29
CA GLU A 22 8.09 -12.76 4.60
C GLU A 22 9.30 -12.70 5.53
N GLY A 23 9.11 -12.99 6.82
CA GLY A 23 10.17 -12.99 7.83
C GLY A 23 10.26 -11.70 8.65
N PHE A 24 9.26 -10.82 8.59
CA PHE A 24 9.20 -9.62 9.41
C PHE A 24 8.38 -9.88 10.69
N PRO A 25 9.01 -9.95 11.88
CA PRO A 25 8.30 -10.21 13.13
C PRO A 25 7.38 -9.06 13.53
N PRO A 26 6.46 -9.27 14.50
CA PRO A 26 5.67 -8.18 15.08
C PRO A 26 6.56 -7.09 15.69
N ASN A 27 6.13 -5.84 15.60
CA ASN A 27 6.89 -4.62 15.92
C ASN A 27 7.99 -4.27 14.91
N THR A 28 7.89 -4.74 13.67
CA THR A 28 8.75 -4.29 12.58
C THR A 28 8.23 -2.95 12.05
N SER A 29 8.98 -1.87 12.27
CA SER A 29 8.62 -0.56 11.73
C SER A 29 8.83 -0.51 10.22
N TRP A 30 8.09 0.38 9.55
CA TRP A 30 8.20 0.58 8.11
C TRP A 30 9.60 0.96 7.65
N ALA A 31 10.36 1.65 8.50
CA ALA A 31 11.75 2.00 8.24
C ALA A 31 12.69 0.78 8.19
N GLN A 32 12.31 -0.35 8.80
CA GLN A 32 13.10 -1.58 8.74
C GLN A 32 12.85 -2.38 7.47
N ILE A 33 11.74 -2.12 6.77
CA ILE A 33 11.42 -2.83 5.54
C ILE A 33 12.23 -2.26 4.36
N PRO A 34 12.88 -3.11 3.56
CA PRO A 34 13.63 -2.68 2.38
C PRO A 34 12.73 -2.05 1.32
N GLU A 35 13.30 -1.17 0.50
CA GLU A 35 12.57 -0.45 -0.56
C GLU A 35 12.13 -1.39 -1.69
N ASP A 36 12.85 -2.50 -1.87
CA ASP A 36 12.58 -3.59 -2.82
C ASP A 36 11.46 -4.53 -2.34
N TRP A 37 10.87 -4.27 -1.17
CA TRP A 37 9.78 -5.07 -0.65
C TRP A 37 8.51 -4.85 -1.46
N ALA A 38 8.02 -5.91 -2.09
CA ALA A 38 6.76 -5.91 -2.83
C ALA A 38 5.59 -6.26 -1.90
N CYS A 39 4.39 -5.77 -2.24
CA CYS A 39 3.18 -6.10 -1.50
C CYS A 39 2.98 -7.63 -1.44
N PRO A 40 2.81 -8.25 -0.25
CA PRO A 40 2.66 -9.70 -0.14
C PRO A 40 1.37 -10.25 -0.74
N ASP A 41 0.37 -9.39 -0.93
CA ASP A 41 -0.95 -9.79 -1.44
C ASP A 41 -1.02 -9.74 -2.97
N CYS A 42 -0.57 -8.64 -3.58
CA CYS A 42 -0.64 -8.46 -5.03
C CYS A 42 0.72 -8.60 -5.75
N ALA A 43 1.84 -8.35 -5.08
CA ALA A 43 3.18 -8.28 -5.66
C ALA A 43 3.30 -7.31 -6.86
N VAL A 44 2.38 -6.35 -6.99
CA VAL A 44 2.37 -5.35 -8.08
C VAL A 44 3.04 -4.05 -7.65
N ARG A 45 2.89 -3.67 -6.37
CA ARG A 45 3.39 -2.41 -5.83
C ARG A 45 4.47 -2.66 -4.81
N ASP A 46 5.47 -1.80 -4.85
CA ASP A 46 6.60 -1.82 -3.92
C ASP A 46 6.31 -0.93 -2.72
N LYS A 47 7.13 -1.07 -1.67
CA LYS A 47 7.09 -0.24 -0.46
C LYS A 47 6.97 1.26 -0.76
N ALA A 48 7.60 1.75 -1.82
CA ALA A 48 7.56 3.17 -2.17
C ALA A 48 6.15 3.69 -2.54
N ASP A 49 5.26 2.83 -3.03
CA ASP A 49 3.91 3.18 -3.47
C ASP A 49 2.85 3.10 -2.35
N PHE A 50 3.20 2.51 -1.20
CA PHE A 50 2.27 2.36 -0.09
C PHE A 50 1.96 3.70 0.59
N ILE A 51 0.68 3.90 0.91
CA ILE A 51 0.18 5.15 1.46
C ILE A 51 0.08 5.04 2.99
N PRO A 52 0.68 5.95 3.77
CA PRO A 52 0.54 5.97 5.22
C PRO A 52 -0.89 6.37 5.62
N LEU A 53 -1.52 5.54 6.44
CA LEU A 53 -2.87 5.74 6.98
C LEU A 53 -2.89 6.50 8.32
N ASP A 54 -1.74 6.97 8.82
CA ASP A 54 -1.62 7.51 10.18
C ASP A 54 -2.28 8.89 10.38
N SER A 55 -2.67 9.61 9.33
CA SER A 55 -3.38 10.88 9.48
C SER A 55 -4.21 11.20 8.24
N GLY A 56 -5.52 11.36 8.44
CA GLY A 56 -6.51 11.47 7.37
C GLY A 56 -6.30 12.65 6.44
N GLU A 57 -6.01 12.36 5.19
CA GLU A 57 -6.67 12.96 4.03
C GLU A 57 -6.59 11.92 2.92
N VAL A 58 -7.75 11.37 2.57
CA VAL A 58 -7.87 10.45 1.45
C VAL A 58 -7.54 11.23 0.19
N GLY A 59 -6.41 10.92 -0.42
CA GLY A 59 -6.12 11.34 -1.79
C GLY A 59 -7.08 10.64 -2.74
N ASP A 60 -8.29 11.18 -2.84
CA ASP A 60 -9.27 10.93 -3.90
C ASP A 60 -8.67 11.42 -5.22
N GLU A 61 -7.84 10.61 -5.88
CA GLU A 61 -7.61 10.74 -7.33
C GLU A 61 -7.04 9.45 -7.94
N ALA A 62 -7.77 8.33 -7.79
CA ALA A 62 -7.72 7.30 -8.82
C ALA A 62 -8.41 7.90 -10.06
N GLY A 63 -7.59 8.36 -11.00
CA GLY A 63 -7.92 9.36 -12.00
C GLY A 63 -9.17 9.13 -12.87
N PRO A 64 -9.67 10.20 -13.51
CA PRO A 64 -10.86 10.13 -14.35
C PRO A 64 -10.61 9.15 -15.49
N LYS A 65 -11.46 8.13 -15.61
CA LYS A 65 -11.61 7.34 -16.84
C LYS A 65 -12.27 8.24 -17.90
N SER A 66 -11.52 9.23 -18.38
CA SER A 66 -11.82 9.95 -19.61
C SER A 66 -11.53 9.00 -20.77
N GLY A 67 -12.62 8.49 -21.37
CA GLY A 67 -12.56 7.66 -22.56
C GLY A 67 -13.87 7.79 -23.33
N SER A 68 -13.98 8.88 -24.09
CA SER A 68 -15.02 9.19 -25.06
C SER A 68 -15.40 8.01 -25.96
N GLY A 69 -16.70 7.87 -26.23
CA GLY A 69 -17.25 6.99 -27.25
C GLY A 69 -18.63 7.47 -27.68
N ALA A 70 -18.69 8.65 -28.30
CA ALA A 70 -19.87 9.14 -29.00
C ALA A 70 -19.93 8.44 -30.38
N GLU A 71 -20.88 7.53 -30.57
CA GLU A 71 -21.27 7.09 -31.93
C GLU A 71 -22.78 6.85 -32.03
N ARG A 72 -23.41 7.72 -32.84
CA ARG A 72 -24.73 7.70 -33.51
C ARG A 72 -25.96 8.17 -32.73
#